data_AF-A0A4R2IGJ2-F1
#
_entry.id   AF-A0A4R2IGJ2-F1
#
_cell.length_a   1.000
_cell.length_b   1.000
_cell.length_c   1.000
_cell.angle_alpha   90.00
_cell.angle_beta   90.00
_cell.angle_gamma   90.00
#
_symmetry.space_group_name_H-M   'P 1'
#
loop_
_entity.id
_entity.type
_entity.pdbx_description
1 polymer ?
#
loop_
_entity_poly.entity_id
_entity_poly.type
_entity_poly.pdbx_seq_one_letter_code
_entity_poly.pdbx_strand_id
1 'polypeptide(L)'
;MFDHVKEFADALDRVRRHAGLSYRELAARAHYSHPHLIRATSGKHLPTWDVTAAFLTGCGVPPELQKVWRRRWDNINRGNALELLQRADSREDLGKALATLAGRRSLRDLEQLTGVPRTSIQAWFSGTRRAHRDRLDTFVRTLNATPEERRAVAEALDRVSSGRSRVAPAA
;
A
#
# COMPACT_ATOMS: atom_id res chain seq x y z
N MET A 1 7.99 -16.31 -10.86
CA MET A 1 7.13 -15.79 -9.76
C MET A 1 7.80 -14.50 -9.31
N PHE A 2 7.08 -13.39 -9.13
CA PHE A 2 7.70 -12.13 -8.73
C PHE A 2 7.04 -11.67 -7.43
N ASP A 3 7.74 -11.84 -6.32
CA ASP A 3 7.22 -11.65 -4.96
C ASP A 3 7.86 -10.43 -4.26
N HIS A 4 8.70 -9.70 -4.99
CA HIS A 4 9.38 -8.49 -4.50
C HIS A 4 9.16 -7.28 -5.41
N VAL A 5 9.26 -6.08 -4.83
CA VAL A 5 9.03 -4.78 -5.50
C VAL A 5 9.88 -4.62 -6.76
N LYS A 6 11.17 -5.00 -6.69
CA LYS A 6 12.09 -4.90 -7.82
C LYS A 6 11.63 -5.75 -9.00
N GLU A 7 11.23 -6.98 -8.72
CA GLU A 7 10.79 -7.93 -9.74
C GLU A 7 9.48 -7.51 -10.40
N PHE A 8 8.56 -6.93 -9.62
CA PHE A 8 7.33 -6.34 -10.11
C PHE A 8 7.60 -5.14 -11.04
N ALA A 9 8.51 -4.27 -10.66
CA ALA A 9 8.94 -3.12 -11.47
C ALA A 9 9.61 -3.58 -12.78
N ASP A 10 10.51 -4.57 -12.70
CA ASP A 10 11.15 -5.18 -13.87
C ASP A 10 10.10 -5.82 -14.80
N ALA A 11 9.05 -6.42 -14.24
CA ALA A 11 7.94 -6.96 -15.01
C ALA A 11 7.13 -5.87 -15.72
N LEU A 12 6.81 -4.75 -15.05
CA LEU A 12 6.13 -3.62 -15.68
C LEU A 12 6.94 -3.07 -16.86
N ASP A 13 8.26 -2.92 -16.68
CA ASP A 13 9.11 -2.42 -17.74
C ASP A 13 9.18 -3.40 -18.93
N ARG A 14 9.14 -4.72 -18.69
CA ARG A 14 9.00 -5.72 -19.77
C ARG A 14 7.69 -5.59 -20.53
N VAL A 15 6.57 -5.32 -19.85
CA VAL A 15 5.26 -5.07 -20.50
C VAL A 15 5.34 -3.86 -21.42
N ARG A 16 5.91 -2.75 -20.95
CA ARG A 16 6.10 -1.55 -21.77
C ARG A 16 6.98 -1.82 -22.99
N ARG A 17 8.10 -2.53 -22.80
CA ARG A 17 9.00 -2.91 -23.90
C ARG A 17 8.31 -3.81 -24.93
N HIS A 18 7.51 -4.77 -24.48
CA HIS A 18 6.74 -5.64 -25.37
C HIS A 18 5.68 -4.87 -26.16
N ALA A 19 5.06 -3.85 -25.56
CA ALA A 19 4.15 -2.94 -26.24
C ALA A 19 4.86 -1.96 -27.22
N GLY A 20 6.20 -1.96 -27.25
CA GLY A 20 7.00 -1.10 -28.14
C GLY A 20 6.95 0.38 -27.77
N LEU A 21 6.59 0.74 -26.54
CA LEU A 21 6.36 2.13 -26.15
C LEU A 21 7.56 2.75 -25.45
N SER A 22 7.93 3.96 -25.87
CA SER A 22 8.65 4.87 -24.99
C SER A 22 7.76 5.26 -23.81
N TYR A 23 8.38 5.68 -22.71
CA TYR A 23 7.62 6.18 -21.58
C TYR A 23 6.88 7.50 -21.87
N ARG A 24 7.31 8.30 -22.88
CA ARG A 24 6.59 9.50 -23.31
C ARG A 24 5.27 9.13 -24.00
N GLU A 25 5.30 8.13 -24.87
CA GLU A 25 4.08 7.60 -25.50
C GLU A 25 3.17 6.95 -24.47
N LEU A 26 3.73 6.23 -23.49
CA LEU A 26 2.94 5.68 -22.40
C LEU A 26 2.30 6.78 -21.53
N ALA A 27 3.02 7.87 -21.24
CA ALA A 27 2.48 8.99 -20.47
C ALA A 27 1.22 9.59 -21.11
N ALA A 28 1.21 9.72 -22.45
CA ALA A 28 0.04 10.20 -23.19
C ALA A 28 -1.19 9.28 -23.04
N ARG A 29 -0.99 7.99 -22.76
CA ARG A 29 -2.07 6.99 -22.61
C ARG A 29 -2.47 6.72 -21.16
N ALA A 30 -1.55 6.87 -20.22
CA ALA A 30 -1.74 6.54 -18.82
C ALA A 30 -2.18 7.74 -17.96
N HIS A 31 -2.27 8.94 -18.54
CA HIS A 31 -2.60 10.19 -17.81
C HIS A 31 -1.68 10.48 -16.62
N TYR A 32 -0.44 9.97 -16.67
CA TYR A 32 0.64 10.24 -15.71
C TYR A 32 1.84 10.79 -16.45
N SER A 33 2.60 11.66 -15.79
CA SER A 33 3.82 12.22 -16.39
C SER A 33 4.88 11.13 -16.62
N HIS A 34 5.65 11.27 -17.69
CA HIS A 34 6.75 10.36 -18.01
C HIS A 34 7.71 10.12 -16.83
N PRO A 35 8.18 11.15 -16.08
CA PRO A 35 9.03 10.93 -14.91
C PRO A 35 8.35 10.11 -13.80
N HIS A 36 7.03 10.26 -13.63
CA HIS A 36 6.28 9.44 -12.68
C HIS A 36 6.32 7.96 -13.10
N LEU A 37 6.09 7.68 -14.38
CA LEU A 37 6.12 6.31 -14.90
C LEU A 37 7.50 5.67 -14.83
N ILE A 38 8.58 6.42 -15.03
CA ILE A 38 9.96 5.93 -14.78
C ILE A 38 10.13 5.56 -13.30
N ARG A 39 9.64 6.41 -12.39
CA ARG A 39 9.74 6.12 -10.96
C ARG A 39 9.00 4.84 -10.59
N ALA A 40 7.83 4.62 -11.18
CA ALA A 40 7.01 3.42 -10.96
C ALA A 40 7.72 2.12 -11.37
N THR A 41 8.64 2.18 -12.34
CA THR A 41 9.44 1.04 -12.81
C THR A 41 10.86 1.01 -12.24
N SER A 42 11.19 1.89 -11.28
CA SER A 42 12.55 1.96 -10.70
C SER A 42 12.89 0.83 -9.72
N GLY A 43 11.90 0.09 -9.23
CA GLY A 43 12.07 -0.98 -8.24
C GLY A 43 12.37 -0.49 -6.82
N LYS A 44 12.41 0.83 -6.57
CA LYS A 44 12.68 1.40 -5.23
C LYS A 44 11.46 1.36 -4.30
N HIS A 45 10.27 1.53 -4.87
CA HIS A 45 9.00 1.52 -4.14
C HIS A 45 7.93 0.84 -4.98
N LEU A 46 6.96 0.20 -4.33
CA LEU A 46 5.80 -0.33 -5.01
C LEU A 46 4.93 0.84 -5.49
N PRO A 47 4.70 1.02 -6.81
CA PRO A 47 3.76 2.05 -7.29
C PRO A 47 2.36 1.77 -6.75
N THR A 48 1.51 2.80 -6.63
CA THR A 48 0.10 2.57 -6.27
C THR A 48 -0.57 1.72 -7.35
N TRP A 49 -1.67 1.04 -7.00
CA TRP A 49 -2.43 0.34 -8.03
C TRP A 49 -3.03 1.30 -9.08
N ASP A 50 -3.22 2.60 -8.79
CA ASP A 50 -3.66 3.62 -9.77
C ASP A 50 -2.65 3.75 -10.90
N VAL A 51 -1.41 3.98 -10.53
CA VAL A 51 -0.31 4.08 -11.48
C VAL A 51 -0.12 2.75 -12.20
N THR A 52 -0.16 1.63 -11.49
CA THR A 52 -0.01 0.29 -12.08
C THR A 52 -1.10 -0.03 -13.10
N ALA A 53 -2.38 0.19 -12.75
CA ALA A 53 -3.50 -0.11 -13.64
C ALA A 53 -3.49 0.80 -14.88
N ALA A 54 -3.19 2.09 -14.71
CA ALA A 54 -3.05 3.01 -15.83
C ALA A 54 -1.87 2.65 -16.74
N PHE A 55 -0.74 2.23 -16.16
CA PHE A 55 0.43 1.73 -16.89
C PHE A 55 0.06 0.51 -17.74
N LEU A 56 -0.53 -0.52 -17.12
CA LEU A 56 -0.94 -1.75 -17.79
C LEU A 56 -1.96 -1.47 -18.90
N THR A 57 -2.95 -0.61 -18.62
CA THR A 57 -3.96 -0.19 -19.59
C THR A 57 -3.34 0.57 -20.76
N GLY A 58 -2.43 1.51 -20.51
CA GLY A 58 -1.73 2.26 -21.56
C GLY A 58 -0.82 1.39 -22.43
N CYS A 59 -0.34 0.26 -21.90
CA CYS A 59 0.37 -0.78 -22.63
C CYS A 59 -0.55 -1.81 -23.32
N GLY A 60 -1.87 -1.69 -23.21
CA GLY A 60 -2.84 -2.58 -23.85
C GLY A 60 -3.03 -3.93 -23.15
N VAL A 61 -2.68 -4.06 -21.87
CA VAL A 61 -2.88 -5.30 -21.12
C VAL A 61 -4.38 -5.50 -20.84
N PRO A 62 -4.98 -6.63 -21.25
CA PRO A 62 -6.41 -6.87 -21.08
C PRO A 62 -6.80 -6.99 -19.59
N PRO A 63 -8.04 -6.61 -19.22
CA PRO A 63 -8.50 -6.61 -17.83
C PRO A 63 -8.33 -7.94 -17.10
N GLU A 64 -8.48 -9.07 -17.80
CA GLU A 64 -8.30 -10.41 -17.22
C GLU A 64 -6.87 -10.66 -16.75
N LEU A 65 -5.87 -10.20 -17.51
CA LEU A 65 -4.47 -10.27 -17.08
C LEU A 65 -4.20 -9.27 -15.96
N GLN A 66 -4.83 -8.09 -15.98
CA GLN A 66 -4.70 -7.11 -14.89
C GLN A 66 -5.14 -7.69 -13.53
N LYS A 67 -6.11 -8.61 -13.48
CA LYS A 67 -6.48 -9.32 -12.24
C LYS A 67 -5.31 -10.11 -11.65
N VAL A 68 -4.46 -10.71 -12.48
CA VAL A 68 -3.26 -11.44 -12.03
C VAL A 68 -2.22 -10.46 -11.47
N TRP A 69 -2.00 -9.34 -12.16
CA TRP A 69 -1.14 -8.25 -11.68
C TRP A 69 -1.61 -7.70 -10.35
N ARG A 70 -2.92 -7.53 -10.19
CA ARG A 70 -3.56 -7.08 -8.97
C ARG A 70 -3.26 -8.00 -7.80
N ARG A 71 -3.46 -9.30 -7.96
CA ARG A 71 -3.16 -10.28 -6.90
C ARG A 71 -1.69 -10.22 -6.46
N ARG A 72 -0.76 -10.09 -7.41
CA ARG A 72 0.68 -9.94 -7.10
C ARG A 72 0.98 -8.63 -6.38
N TRP A 73 0.39 -7.54 -6.85
CA TRP A 73 0.51 -6.23 -6.22
C TRP A 73 -0.01 -6.27 -4.77
N ASP A 74 -1.18 -6.88 -4.54
CA ASP A 74 -1.79 -7.03 -3.22
C ASP A 74 -0.88 -7.86 -2.29
N ASN A 75 -0.24 -8.93 -2.78
CA ASN A 75 0.71 -9.74 -2.01
C ASN A 75 1.94 -8.93 -1.57
N ILE A 76 2.58 -8.21 -2.51
CA ILE A 76 3.76 -7.39 -2.20
C ILE A 76 3.37 -6.26 -1.23
N ASN A 77 2.22 -5.63 -1.46
CA ASN A 77 1.70 -4.56 -0.60
C ASN A 77 1.43 -5.05 0.83
N ARG A 78 0.87 -6.26 1.00
CA ARG A 78 0.70 -6.90 2.32
C ARG A 78 2.04 -7.21 2.99
N GLY A 79 3.02 -7.73 2.25
CA GLY A 79 4.38 -7.94 2.77
C GLY A 79 5.02 -6.64 3.28
N ASN A 80 4.93 -5.56 2.49
CA ASN A 80 5.41 -4.23 2.90
C ASN A 80 4.67 -3.71 4.15
N ALA A 81 3.34 -3.92 4.22
CA ALA A 81 2.58 -3.53 5.41
C ALA A 81 3.06 -4.28 6.65
N LEU A 82 3.33 -5.59 6.54
CA LEU A 82 3.85 -6.39 7.65
C LEU A 82 5.21 -5.90 8.12
N GLU A 83 6.14 -5.60 7.20
CA GLU A 83 7.45 -5.03 7.54
C GLU A 83 7.32 -3.68 8.25
N LEU A 84 6.44 -2.79 7.76
CA LEU A 84 6.16 -1.51 8.41
C LEU A 84 5.56 -1.70 9.81
N LEU A 85 4.61 -2.62 9.98
CA LEU A 85 4.02 -2.93 11.28
C LEU A 85 5.07 -3.42 12.26
N GLN A 86 5.97 -4.33 11.84
CA GLN A 86 7.05 -4.84 12.69
C GLN A 86 8.00 -3.73 13.16
N ARG A 87 8.21 -2.70 12.34
CA ARG A 87 9.13 -1.59 12.64
C ARG A 87 8.46 -0.38 13.31
N ALA A 88 7.13 -0.27 13.28
CA ALA A 88 6.40 0.90 13.74
C ALA A 88 6.56 1.15 15.25
N ASP A 89 7.29 2.21 15.63
CA ASP A 89 7.44 2.66 17.02
C ASP A 89 6.67 3.95 17.31
N SER A 90 6.15 4.61 16.28
CA SER A 90 5.34 5.82 16.38
C SER A 90 3.90 5.61 15.87
N ARG A 91 3.00 6.53 16.27
CA ARG A 91 1.62 6.56 15.75
C ARG A 91 1.57 6.80 14.24
N GLU A 92 2.52 7.59 13.74
CA GLU A 92 2.60 7.90 12.32
C GLU A 92 3.00 6.65 11.52
N ASP A 93 3.96 5.88 12.01
CA ASP A 93 4.39 4.64 11.35
C ASP A 93 3.31 3.57 11.39
N LEU A 94 2.59 3.45 12.50
CA LEU A 94 1.41 2.59 12.59
C LEU A 94 0.34 3.06 11.59
N GLY A 95 0.10 4.36 11.48
CA GLY A 95 -0.84 4.94 10.52
C GLY A 95 -0.47 4.62 9.06
N LYS A 96 0.81 4.80 8.69
CA LYS A 96 1.34 4.44 7.37
C LYS A 96 1.17 2.95 7.10
N ALA A 97 1.51 2.09 8.06
CA ALA A 97 1.40 0.65 7.91
C ALA A 97 -0.06 0.20 7.74
N LEU A 98 -1.00 0.79 8.48
CA LEU A 98 -2.43 0.55 8.33
C LEU A 98 -2.96 1.05 6.99
N ALA A 99 -2.50 2.20 6.50
CA ALA A 99 -2.85 2.69 5.17
C ALA A 99 -2.33 1.75 4.08
N THR A 100 -1.09 1.25 4.21
CA THR A 100 -0.55 0.22 3.32
C THR A 100 -1.38 -1.05 3.36
N LEU A 101 -1.73 -1.56 4.55
CA LEU A 101 -2.58 -2.75 4.71
C LEU A 101 -4.00 -2.54 4.12
N ALA A 102 -4.55 -1.34 4.28
CA ALA A 102 -5.84 -0.94 3.70
C ALA A 102 -5.80 -0.93 2.17
N GLY A 103 -4.63 -0.78 1.57
CA GLY A 103 -4.42 -0.86 0.12
C GLY A 103 -5.23 0.21 -0.61
N ARG A 104 -5.91 -0.19 -1.68
CA ARG A 104 -6.61 0.74 -2.57
C ARG A 104 -8.05 1.08 -2.18
N ARG A 105 -8.54 0.56 -1.07
CA ARG A 105 -9.91 0.83 -0.61
C ARG A 105 -10.03 2.30 -0.26
N SER A 106 -11.04 2.98 -0.79
CA SER A 106 -11.28 4.37 -0.44
C SER A 106 -11.70 4.46 1.03
N LEU A 107 -11.54 5.64 1.65
CA LEU A 107 -12.07 5.85 3.01
C LEU A 107 -13.57 5.57 3.11
N ARG A 108 -14.32 5.83 2.02
CA ARG A 108 -15.74 5.53 1.92
C ARG A 108 -16.00 4.03 1.91
N ASP A 109 -15.25 3.27 1.11
CA ASP A 109 -15.39 1.81 1.08
C ASP A 109 -15.02 1.20 2.43
N LEU A 110 -13.97 1.70 3.07
CA LEU A 110 -13.54 1.26 4.40
C LEU A 110 -14.62 1.56 5.45
N GLU A 111 -15.24 2.73 5.42
CA GLU A 111 -16.36 3.08 6.30
C GLU A 111 -17.56 2.15 6.09
N GLN A 112 -17.94 1.89 4.83
CA GLN A 112 -19.03 0.96 4.50
C GLN A 112 -18.74 -0.49 4.94
N LEU A 113 -17.49 -0.94 4.79
CA LEU A 113 -17.10 -2.29 5.16
C LEU A 113 -16.99 -2.47 6.68
N THR A 114 -16.43 -1.48 7.38
CA THR A 114 -16.01 -1.63 8.79
C THR A 114 -16.96 -0.98 9.77
N GLY A 115 -17.85 -0.10 9.31
CA GLY A 115 -18.68 0.76 10.17
C GLY A 115 -17.88 1.84 10.92
N VAL A 116 -16.56 1.93 10.71
CA VAL A 116 -15.72 2.96 11.34
C VAL A 116 -15.85 4.26 10.55
N PRO A 117 -16.15 5.39 11.20
CA PRO A 117 -16.29 6.66 10.50
C PRO A 117 -15.03 7.03 9.70
N ARG A 118 -15.21 7.55 8.48
CA ARG A 118 -14.09 7.96 7.59
C ARG A 118 -13.07 8.88 8.27
N THR A 119 -13.55 9.77 9.14
CA THR A 119 -12.73 10.72 9.89
C THR A 119 -11.84 10.03 10.93
N SER A 120 -12.32 8.93 11.52
CA SER A 120 -11.53 8.12 12.45
C SER A 120 -10.45 7.34 11.71
N ILE A 121 -10.79 6.73 10.57
CA ILE A 121 -9.84 6.02 9.72
C ILE A 121 -8.73 6.97 9.25
N GLN A 122 -9.11 8.16 8.77
CA GLN A 122 -8.14 9.19 8.35
C GLN A 122 -7.24 9.65 9.51
N ALA A 123 -7.79 9.82 10.71
CA ALA A 123 -7.02 10.20 11.89
C ALA A 123 -6.02 9.11 12.32
N TRP A 124 -6.38 7.84 12.12
CA TRP A 124 -5.45 6.72 12.35
C TRP A 124 -4.36 6.67 11.31
N PHE A 125 -4.70 6.77 10.02
CA PHE A 125 -3.71 6.73 8.92
C PHE A 125 -2.70 7.86 8.99
N SER A 126 -3.12 9.03 9.47
CA SER A 126 -2.24 10.19 9.69
C SER A 126 -1.49 10.16 11.03
N GLY A 127 -1.74 9.18 11.91
CA GLY A 127 -1.15 9.13 13.26
C GLY A 127 -1.62 10.24 14.22
N THR A 128 -2.54 11.10 13.79
CA THR A 128 -3.04 12.24 14.57
C THR A 128 -3.84 11.79 15.78
N ARG A 129 -4.54 10.65 15.70
CA ARG A 129 -5.31 10.06 16.79
C ARG A 129 -4.90 8.61 17.05
N ARG A 130 -4.89 8.21 18.34
CA ARG A 130 -4.70 6.81 18.75
C ARG A 130 -5.91 5.96 18.33
N ALA A 131 -5.64 4.81 17.72
CA ALA A 131 -6.66 3.81 17.45
C ALA A 131 -6.99 3.04 18.73
N HIS A 132 -8.28 2.80 18.99
CA HIS A 132 -8.71 1.93 20.09
C HIS A 132 -8.48 0.47 19.68
N ARG A 133 -7.94 -0.35 20.58
CA ARG A 133 -7.60 -1.77 20.30
C ARG A 133 -8.74 -2.53 19.66
N ASP A 134 -9.93 -2.51 20.27
CA ASP A 134 -11.07 -3.30 19.79
C ASP A 134 -11.59 -2.85 18.42
N ARG A 135 -11.57 -1.53 18.17
CA ARG A 135 -11.97 -0.98 16.87
C ARG A 135 -10.94 -1.30 15.81
N LEU A 136 -9.65 -1.31 16.17
CA LEU A 136 -8.58 -1.67 15.26
C LEU A 136 -8.59 -3.17 14.92
N ASP A 137 -8.84 -4.04 15.90
CA ASP A 137 -8.98 -5.48 15.66
C ASP A 137 -10.18 -5.78 14.75
N THR A 138 -11.33 -5.15 15.02
CA THR A 138 -12.52 -5.23 14.14
C THR A 138 -12.19 -4.75 12.73
N PHE A 139 -11.56 -3.56 12.62
CA PHE A 139 -11.15 -2.99 11.34
C PHE A 139 -10.28 -3.96 10.55
N VAL A 140 -9.22 -4.48 11.15
CA VAL A 140 -8.25 -5.35 10.47
C VAL A 140 -8.85 -6.71 10.11
N ARG A 141 -9.76 -7.27 10.91
CA ARG A 141 -10.51 -8.50 10.56
C ARG A 141 -11.37 -8.32 9.32
N THR A 142 -12.12 -7.22 9.24
CA THR A 142 -12.98 -6.93 8.07
C THR A 142 -12.17 -6.76 6.78
N LEU A 143 -10.90 -6.33 6.87
CA LEU A 143 -10.00 -6.27 5.71
C LEU A 143 -9.50 -7.64 5.23
N ASN A 144 -9.97 -8.74 5.84
CA ASN A 144 -9.44 -10.10 5.65
C ASN A 144 -7.93 -10.13 5.86
N ALA A 145 -7.47 -9.51 6.96
CA ALA A 145 -6.08 -9.63 7.34
C ALA A 145 -5.77 -11.03 7.87
N THR A 146 -4.58 -11.54 7.56
CA THR A 146 -4.10 -12.86 8.03
C THR A 146 -3.90 -12.85 9.55
N PRO A 147 -3.85 -14.03 10.21
CA PRO A 147 -3.52 -14.10 11.64
C PRO A 147 -2.19 -13.41 11.99
N GLU A 148 -1.20 -13.51 11.10
CA GLU A 148 0.10 -12.86 11.25
C GLU A 148 -0.01 -11.33 11.17
N GLU A 149 -0.71 -10.80 10.16
CA GLU A 149 -0.95 -9.36 10.04
C GLU A 149 -1.70 -8.82 11.26
N ARG A 150 -2.72 -9.53 11.76
CA ARG A 150 -3.45 -9.15 12.97
C ARG A 150 -2.54 -9.10 14.19
N ARG A 151 -1.66 -10.09 14.36
CA ARG A 151 -0.69 -10.13 15.46
C ARG A 151 0.28 -8.95 15.37
N ALA A 152 0.82 -8.68 14.19
CA ALA A 152 1.73 -7.57 13.96
C ALA A 152 1.08 -6.21 14.25
N VAL A 153 -0.20 -6.02 13.89
CA VAL A 153 -0.95 -4.81 14.26
C VAL A 153 -1.10 -4.66 15.77
N ALA A 154 -1.48 -5.73 16.47
CA ALA A 154 -1.61 -5.68 17.93
C ALA A 154 -0.27 -5.35 18.62
N GLU A 155 0.81 -6.02 18.22
CA GLU A 155 2.16 -5.76 18.73
C GLU A 155 2.64 -4.34 18.43
N ALA A 156 2.34 -3.80 17.25
CA ALA A 156 2.65 -2.41 16.90
C ALA A 156 1.86 -1.42 17.75
N LEU A 157 0.56 -1.66 17.95
CA LEU A 157 -0.27 -0.83 18.82
C LEU A 157 0.23 -0.84 20.27
N ASP A 158 0.64 -2.00 20.79
CA ASP A 158 1.24 -2.14 22.11
C ASP A 158 2.52 -1.32 22.26
N ARG A 159 3.44 -1.41 21.29
CA ARG A 159 4.68 -0.63 21.28
C ARG A 159 4.43 0.87 21.29
N VAL A 160 3.55 1.34 20.40
CA VAL A 160 3.17 2.76 20.29
C VAL A 160 2.46 3.27 21.55
N SER A 161 1.66 2.41 22.20
CA SER A 161 0.94 2.76 23.44
C SER A 161 1.84 2.80 24.66
N SER A 162 2.88 1.95 24.70
CA SER A 162 3.85 1.83 25.79
C SER A 162 4.84 2.99 25.87
N GLY A 163 4.74 4.00 25.00
CA GLY A 163 5.55 5.22 25.11
C GLY A 163 7.03 5.05 24.77
N ARG A 164 7.44 3.97 24.09
CA ARG A 164 8.78 3.90 23.45
C ARG A 164 8.81 4.74 22.17
N SER A 165 8.42 6.01 22.28
CA SER A 165 8.79 7.01 21.28
C SER A 165 10.30 7.18 21.44
N ARG A 166 11.12 6.74 20.48
CA ARG A 166 12.48 7.28 20.38
C ARG A 166 12.33 8.76 20.13
N VAL A 167 12.38 9.56 21.20
CA VAL A 167 12.64 10.98 21.11
C VAL A 167 13.97 11.08 20.39
N ALA A 168 13.97 11.62 19.16
CA ALA A 168 15.20 11.96 18.47
C ALA A 168 16.02 12.89 19.39
N PRO A 169 17.34 12.72 19.53
CA PRO A 169 18.14 13.65 20.31
C PRO A 169 17.98 15.03 19.67
N ALA A 170 17.48 15.99 20.45
CA ALA A 170 17.52 17.40 20.08
C ALA A 170 18.99 17.79 19.92
N ALA A 171 19.32 18.32 18.74
CA ALA A 171 20.60 18.97 18.46
C ALA A 171 20.65 20.35 19.13
#